data_AF-A0A1X7SJN6-F1
#
_entry.id   AF-A0A1X7SJN6-F1
#
_cell.length_a   1.000
_cell.length_b   1.000
_cell.length_c   1.000
_cell.angle_alpha   90.00
_cell.angle_beta   90.00
_cell.angle_gamma   90.00
#
_symmetry.space_group_name_H-M   'P 1'
#
loop_
_entity.id
_entity.type
_entity.pdbx_description
1 polymer ?
#
loop_
_entity_poly.entity_id
_entity_poly.type
_entity_poly.pdbx_seq_one_letter_code
_entity_poly.pdbx_strand_id
1 'polypeptide(L)'
;MSLAESSAQKAIRDNLGILNRVLNNEAVFGEVAQKCVERRLITTLELAQLNDRLSGQTLRERVEAFVLRLAEFLGDLPEKIDEFLSIIKEIDTLIAEKAANNISQSYA
;
A
#
# COMPACT_ATOMS: atom_id res chain seq x y z
N MET A 1 25.73 6.00 -5.19
CA MET A 1 24.86 7.17 -5.45
C MET A 1 23.50 6.81 -4.88
N SER A 2 23.00 7.57 -3.90
CA SER A 2 21.60 7.41 -3.48
C SER A 2 20.75 7.81 -4.67
N LEU A 3 20.04 6.86 -5.28
CA LEU A 3 18.93 7.23 -6.17
C LEU A 3 17.99 8.09 -5.31
N ALA A 4 17.71 9.31 -5.79
CA ALA A 4 16.75 10.16 -5.10
C ALA A 4 15.42 9.42 -5.05
N GLU A 5 14.77 9.42 -3.88
CA GLU A 5 13.44 8.85 -3.70
C GLU A 5 12.47 9.48 -4.71
N SER A 6 11.71 8.66 -5.43
CA SER A 6 10.76 9.18 -6.42
C SER A 6 9.55 9.82 -5.73
N SER A 7 8.88 10.75 -6.42
CA SER A 7 7.69 11.42 -5.88
C SER A 7 6.60 10.43 -5.46
N ALA A 8 6.43 9.33 -6.21
CA ALA A 8 5.49 8.25 -5.89
C ALA A 8 5.86 7.52 -4.59
N GLN A 9 7.14 7.11 -4.45
CA GLN A 9 7.64 6.46 -3.25
C GLN A 9 7.46 7.34 -2.02
N LYS A 10 7.85 8.62 -2.13
CA LYS A 10 7.70 9.61 -1.07
C LYS A 10 6.24 9.83 -0.69
N ALA A 11 5.35 10.00 -1.68
CA ALA A 11 3.92 10.24 -1.45
C ALA A 11 3.26 9.10 -0.65
N ILE A 12 3.60 7.85 -0.95
CA ILE A 12 3.06 6.68 -0.23
C ILE A 12 3.61 6.66 1.20
N ARG A 13 4.92 6.87 1.39
CA ARG A 13 5.56 6.89 2.71
C ARG A 13 5.02 8.01 3.61
N ASP A 14 4.83 9.21 3.07
CA ASP A 14 4.27 10.35 3.80
C ASP A 14 2.81 10.08 4.26
N ASN A 15 2.09 9.19 3.56
CA ASN A 15 0.72 8.80 3.90
C ASN A 15 0.63 7.45 4.65
N LEU A 16 1.76 6.86 5.06
CA LEU A 16 1.82 5.57 5.75
C LEU A 16 0.91 5.51 6.99
N GLY A 17 0.85 6.58 7.77
CA GLY A 17 0.01 6.63 8.97
C GLY A 17 -1.49 6.56 8.67
N ILE A 18 -1.94 7.15 7.56
CA ILE A 18 -3.34 7.11 7.12
C ILE A 18 -3.62 5.74 6.50
N LEU A 19 -2.75 5.24 5.63
CA LEU A 19 -2.87 3.90 5.04
C LEU A 19 -2.93 2.80 6.10
N ASN A 20 -2.10 2.90 7.15
CA ASN A 20 -2.19 2.01 8.31
C ASN A 20 -3.59 2.04 8.93
N ARG A 21 -4.17 3.22 9.16
CA ARG A 21 -5.52 3.32 9.75
C ARG A 21 -6.60 2.74 8.83
N VAL A 22 -6.48 2.95 7.52
CA VAL A 22 -7.40 2.40 6.51
C VAL A 22 -7.35 0.87 6.50
N LEU A 23 -6.14 0.31 6.56
CA LEU A 23 -5.90 -1.12 6.36
C LEU A 23 -5.78 -1.92 7.67
N ASN A 24 -5.87 -1.29 8.85
CA ASN A 24 -5.77 -1.98 10.14
C ASN A 24 -7.07 -2.73 10.52
N ASN A 25 -7.58 -3.53 9.56
CA ASN A 25 -8.64 -4.51 9.70
C ASN A 25 -8.23 -5.75 8.86
N GLU A 26 -8.20 -6.95 9.46
CA GLU A 26 -7.71 -8.16 8.79
C GLU A 26 -8.43 -8.46 7.47
N ALA A 27 -9.75 -8.26 7.41
CA ALA A 27 -10.53 -8.56 6.22
C ALA A 27 -10.23 -7.56 5.10
N VAL A 28 -10.19 -6.27 5.44
CA VAL A 28 -9.85 -5.20 4.49
C VAL A 28 -8.42 -5.36 3.99
N PHE A 29 -7.47 -5.64 4.88
CA PHE A 29 -6.08 -5.85 4.51
C PHE A 29 -5.92 -7.05 3.58
N GLY A 30 -6.54 -8.19 3.91
CA GLY A 30 -6.51 -9.39 3.07
C GLY A 30 -7.09 -9.15 1.68
N GLU A 31 -8.23 -8.46 1.59
CA GLU A 31 -8.85 -8.11 0.31
C GLU A 31 -7.96 -7.18 -0.52
N VAL A 32 -7.43 -6.11 0.08
CA VAL A 32 -6.55 -5.16 -0.60
C VAL A 32 -5.26 -5.84 -1.09
N ALA A 33 -4.63 -6.66 -0.25
CA ALA A 33 -3.43 -7.39 -0.61
C ALA A 33 -3.71 -8.39 -1.76
N GLN A 34 -4.84 -9.07 -1.74
CA GLN A 34 -5.27 -9.97 -2.82
C GLN A 34 -5.47 -9.20 -4.15
N LYS A 35 -6.17 -8.05 -4.13
CA LYS A 35 -6.33 -7.19 -5.32
C LYS A 35 -4.99 -6.66 -5.83
N CYS A 36 -4.04 -6.37 -4.94
CA CYS A 36 -2.68 -5.98 -5.33
C CYS A 36 -1.93 -7.12 -6.04
N VAL A 37 -2.15 -8.39 -5.67
CA VAL A 37 -1.63 -9.54 -6.43
C VAL A 37 -2.26 -9.62 -7.83
N GLU A 38 -3.58 -9.46 -7.93
CA GLU A 38 -4.32 -9.51 -9.20
C GLU A 38 -3.83 -8.44 -10.18
N ARG A 39 -3.51 -7.24 -9.67
CA ARG A 39 -2.93 -6.14 -10.46
C ARG A 39 -1.39 -6.20 -10.60
N ARG A 40 -0.76 -7.25 -10.08
CA ARG A 40 0.70 -7.49 -10.12
C ARG A 40 1.54 -6.39 -9.44
N LEU A 41 0.99 -5.78 -8.39
CA LEU A 41 1.68 -4.82 -7.54
C LEU A 41 2.50 -5.51 -6.45
N ILE A 42 2.09 -6.72 -6.07
CA ILE A 42 2.86 -7.66 -5.25
C ILE A 42 2.71 -9.08 -5.81
N THR A 43 3.59 -9.97 -5.38
CA THR A 43 3.57 -11.39 -5.75
C THR A 43 2.71 -12.23 -4.79
N THR A 44 2.33 -13.43 -5.23
CA THR A 44 1.66 -14.42 -4.37
C THR A 44 2.51 -14.85 -3.17
N LEU A 45 3.85 -14.84 -3.32
CA LEU A 45 4.78 -15.12 -2.23
C LEU A 45 4.74 -14.01 -1.17
N GLU A 46 4.78 -12.74 -1.60
CA GLU A 46 4.65 -11.59 -0.70
C GLU A 46 3.30 -11.60 0.01
N LEU A 47 2.20 -11.94 -0.69
CA LEU A 47 0.89 -12.11 -0.06
C LEU A 47 0.91 -13.19 1.03
N ALA A 48 1.55 -14.33 0.77
CA ALA A 48 1.66 -15.41 1.76
C ALA A 48 2.45 -14.96 3.01
N GLN A 49 3.54 -14.21 2.82
CA GLN A 49 4.33 -13.64 3.91
C GLN A 49 3.53 -12.61 4.72
N LEU A 50 2.78 -11.73 4.05
CA LEU A 50 1.94 -10.74 4.70
C LEU A 50 0.77 -11.37 5.47
N ASN A 51 0.33 -12.56 5.08
CA ASN A 51 -0.70 -13.33 5.78
C ASN A 51 -0.16 -14.32 6.81
N ASP A 52 1.16 -14.42 6.98
CA ASP A 52 1.77 -15.32 7.94
C ASP A 52 1.56 -14.83 9.37
N ARG A 53 0.54 -15.40 10.03
CA ARG A 53 0.20 -15.14 11.43
C ARG A 53 1.17 -15.80 12.42
N LEU A 54 2.05 -16.68 11.96
CA LEU A 54 3.07 -17.33 12.79
C LEU A 54 4.37 -16.51 12.88
N SER A 55 4.47 -15.43 12.09
CA SER A 55 5.58 -14.47 12.14
C SER A 55 5.72 -13.72 13.47
N GLY A 56 4.68 -13.72 14.31
CA GLY A 56 4.61 -12.94 15.55
C GLY A 56 4.36 -11.44 15.35
N GLN A 57 4.18 -10.99 14.10
CA GLN A 57 3.90 -9.60 13.77
C GLN A 57 2.41 -9.27 14.02
N THR A 58 2.18 -8.08 14.56
CA THR A 58 0.85 -7.48 14.65
C THR A 58 0.32 -7.11 13.26
N LEU A 59 -1.01 -6.97 13.11
CA LEU A 59 -1.61 -6.50 11.86
C LEU A 59 -1.00 -5.18 11.38
N ARG A 60 -0.80 -4.23 12.30
CA ARG A 60 -0.20 -2.93 12.00
C ARG A 60 1.20 -3.08 11.40
N GLU A 61 2.05 -3.93 11.98
CA GLU A 61 3.40 -4.17 11.44
C GLU A 61 3.36 -4.81 10.05
N ARG A 62 2.43 -5.74 9.82
CA ARG A 62 2.25 -6.37 8.50
C ARG A 62 1.75 -5.36 7.45
N VAL A 63 0.80 -4.50 7.83
CA VAL A 63 0.30 -3.41 6.98
C VAL A 63 1.41 -2.41 6.68
N GLU A 64 2.22 -2.05 7.67
CA GLU A 64 3.36 -1.15 7.48
C GLU A 64 4.40 -1.74 6.52
N ALA A 65 4.77 -3.01 6.69
CA ALA A 65 5.67 -3.71 5.78
C ALA A 65 5.10 -3.76 4.34
N PHE A 66 3.80 -4.05 4.20
CA PHE A 66 3.10 -4.04 2.90
C PHE A 66 3.16 -2.66 2.23
N VAL A 67 2.83 -1.59 2.95
CA VAL A 67 2.82 -0.23 2.40
C VAL A 67 4.22 0.22 2.00
N LEU A 68 5.24 -0.07 2.82
CA LEU A 68 6.63 0.27 2.51
C LEU A 68 7.13 -0.49 1.27
N ARG A 69 6.77 -1.78 1.17
CA ARG A 69 7.10 -2.59 -0.01
C ARG A 69 6.44 -2.05 -1.28
N LEU A 70 5.16 -1.66 -1.20
CA LEU A 70 4.46 -1.00 -2.30
C LEU A 70 5.08 0.35 -2.65
N ALA A 71 5.52 1.13 -1.67
CA ALA A 71 6.18 2.40 -1.92
C ALA A 71 7.47 2.22 -2.73
N GLU A 72 8.25 1.19 -2.45
CA GLU A 72 9.43 0.84 -3.24
C GLU A 72 9.05 0.42 -4.66
N PHE A 73 8.11 -0.51 -4.80
CA PHE A 73 7.67 -0.99 -6.12
C PHE A 73 7.10 0.13 -7.00
N LEU A 74 6.22 0.96 -6.44
CA LEU A 74 5.64 2.12 -7.13
C LEU A 74 6.65 3.26 -7.27
N GLY A 75 7.73 3.23 -6.51
CA GLY A 75 8.88 4.08 -6.72
C GLY A 75 9.60 3.79 -8.03
N ASP A 76 9.75 2.50 -8.34
CA ASP A 76 10.37 1.98 -9.56
C ASP A 76 9.41 2.01 -10.76
N LEU A 77 8.10 1.82 -10.52
CA LEU A 77 7.04 1.77 -11.55
C LEU A 77 5.90 2.75 -11.20
N PRO A 78 6.14 4.06 -11.29
CA PRO A 78 5.17 5.09 -10.88
C PRO A 78 3.87 5.05 -11.70
N GLU A 79 3.88 4.56 -12.94
CA GLU A 79 2.68 4.40 -13.77
C GLU A 79 1.66 3.42 -13.17
N LYS A 80 2.08 2.59 -12.21
CA LYS A 80 1.22 1.63 -11.49
C LYS A 80 0.53 2.23 -10.27
N ILE A 81 0.84 3.46 -9.89
CA ILE A 81 0.28 4.08 -8.68
C ILE A 81 -1.25 4.21 -8.76
N ASP A 82 -1.79 4.52 -9.94
CA ASP A 82 -3.23 4.67 -10.14
C ASP A 82 -3.98 3.35 -9.89
N GLU A 83 -3.36 2.20 -10.17
CA GLU A 83 -3.91 0.88 -9.85
C GLU A 83 -4.04 0.69 -8.34
N PHE A 84 -3.03 1.09 -7.57
CA PHE A 84 -3.07 1.05 -6.10
C PHE A 84 -4.13 2.01 -5.55
N LEU A 85 -4.19 3.25 -6.06
CA LEU A 85 -5.17 4.24 -5.60
C LEU A 85 -6.61 3.80 -5.91
N SER A 86 -6.83 3.16 -7.06
CA SER A 86 -8.12 2.55 -7.39
C SER A 86 -8.53 1.53 -6.33
N ILE A 87 -7.63 0.63 -5.93
CA ILE A 87 -7.90 -0.40 -4.91
C ILE A 87 -8.24 0.26 -3.56
N ILE A 88 -7.50 1.30 -3.16
CA ILE A 88 -7.79 2.01 -1.90
C ILE A 88 -9.16 2.69 -1.95
N LYS A 89 -9.54 3.30 -3.08
CA LYS A 89 -10.86 3.93 -3.22
C LYS A 89 -12.02 2.94 -3.16
N GLU A 90 -11.81 1.68 -3.56
CA GLU A 90 -12.83 0.62 -3.46
C GLU A 90 -13.21 0.25 -2.01
N ILE A 91 -12.43 0.67 -1.00
CA ILE A 91 -12.75 0.47 0.43
C ILE A 91 -13.99 1.31 0.85
N ASP A 92 -14.37 2.32 0.04
CA ASP A 92 -15.58 3.15 0.22
C ASP A 92 -15.70 3.77 1.62
N THR A 93 -14.61 4.38 2.08
CA THR A 93 -14.59 5.18 3.32
C THR A 93 -13.94 6.53 3.09
N LEU A 94 -14.41 7.56 3.82
CA LEU A 94 -13.84 8.91 3.75
C LEU A 94 -12.33 8.94 4.03
N ILE A 95 -11.84 8.05 4.91
CA ILE A 95 -10.42 7.99 5.24
C ILE A 95 -9.60 7.36 4.11
N ALA A 96 -10.15 6.37 3.41
CA ALA A 96 -9.51 5.77 2.23
C ALA A 96 -9.50 6.74 1.04
N GLU A 97 -10.60 7.45 0.82
CA GLU A 97 -10.67 8.51 -0.20
C GLU A 97 -9.68 9.64 0.08
N LYS A 98 -9.61 10.10 1.34
CA LYS A 98 -8.61 11.08 1.77
C LYS A 98 -7.18 10.59 1.53
N ALA A 99 -6.88 9.33 1.86
CA ALA A 99 -5.56 8.75 1.61
C ALA A 99 -5.22 8.78 0.11
N ALA A 100 -6.15 8.34 -0.74
CA ALA A 100 -5.92 8.27 -2.17
C ALA A 100 -5.76 9.65 -2.81
N ASN A 101 -6.55 10.64 -2.38
CA ASN A 101 -6.46 12.01 -2.87
C ASN A 101 -5.17 12.70 -2.40
N ASN A 102 -4.75 12.52 -1.15
CA ASN A 102 -3.49 13.04 -0.63
C ASN A 102 -2.30 12.50 -1.43
N ILE A 103 -2.28 11.18 -1.68
CA ILE A 103 -1.20 10.55 -2.46
C ILE A 103 -1.22 11.12 -3.88
N SER A 104 -2.37 11.12 -4.56
CA SER A 104 -2.54 11.70 -5.90
C SER A 104 -2.00 13.13 -6.02
N GLN A 105 -2.29 14.00 -5.06
CA GLN A 105 -1.79 15.38 -5.04
C GLN A 105 -0.29 15.50 -4.76
N SER A 106 0.33 14.49 -4.15
CA SER A 106 1.73 14.54 -3.71
C SER A 106 2.73 14.05 -4.77
N TYR A 107 2.27 13.32 -5.79
CA TYR A 107 3.13 12.86 -6.90
C TYR A 107 2.73 13.40 -8.29
N ALA A 108 1.59 14.10 -8.40
CA ALA A 108 1.21 14.85 -9.59
C ALA A 108 2.17 16.03 -9.86
#